data_AF-A0A4Q3VIN3-F1
#
_entry.id   AF-A0A4Q3VIN3-F1
#
_cell.length_a   1.000
_cell.length_b   1.000
_cell.length_c   1.000
_cell.angle_alpha   90.00
_cell.angle_beta   90.00
_cell.angle_gamma   90.00
#
_symmetry.space_group_name_H-M   'P 1'
#
loop_
_entity.id
_entity.type
_entity.pdbx_description
1 polymer ?
#
loop_
_entity_poly.entity_id
_entity_poly.type
_entity_poly.pdbx_seq_one_letter_code
_entity_poly.pdbx_strand_id
1 'polypeptide(L)'
;PAQLAFKADSSSWSVAECVEHIATTENGLFTRAQSSLTVAADPSKRSEVKLGDEQIFKMITDRTSKFKAQEAVTPTGKFGDMQNALKEFTNLRDKNISYINTTTDDLRNHYTDFPFGKIDAYQTIVFMAGHSKRHTAQIDEIIQNPNFPKAGK
;
A
#
# COMPACT_ATOMS: atom_id res chain seq x y z
N PRO A 1 16.31 -0.65 18.38
CA PRO A 1 17.03 -1.28 17.25
C PRO A 1 16.66 -2.75 17.01
N ALA A 2 16.81 -3.62 18.01
CA ALA A 2 16.54 -5.07 17.87
C ALA A 2 15.09 -5.39 17.50
N GLN A 3 14.11 -4.70 18.10
CA GLN A 3 12.68 -4.86 17.78
C GLN A 3 12.35 -4.48 16.34
N LEU A 4 12.93 -3.38 15.84
CA LEU A 4 12.65 -2.88 14.49
C LEU A 4 13.22 -3.78 13.40
N ALA A 5 14.34 -4.45 13.67
CA ALA A 5 15.03 -5.34 12.74
C ALA A 5 14.67 -6.83 12.94
N PHE A 6 13.81 -7.16 13.90
CA PHE A 6 13.42 -8.54 14.16
C PHE A 6 12.69 -9.15 12.95
N LYS A 7 13.08 -10.37 12.58
CA LYS A 7 12.42 -11.18 11.58
C LYS A 7 12.06 -12.52 12.18
N ALA A 8 10.81 -12.96 12.00
CA ALA A 8 10.35 -14.25 12.50
C ALA A 8 11.09 -15.44 11.85
N ASP A 9 11.45 -15.30 10.58
CA ASP A 9 12.25 -16.24 9.79
C ASP A 9 12.99 -15.50 8.66
N SER A 10 13.82 -16.21 7.90
CA SER A 10 14.62 -15.63 6.80
C SER A 10 13.81 -15.11 5.62
N SER A 11 12.54 -15.51 5.50
CA SER A 11 11.61 -15.07 4.45
C SER A 11 10.69 -13.93 4.88
N SER A 12 10.71 -13.58 6.15
CA SER A 12 9.82 -12.57 6.74
C SER A 12 10.43 -11.18 6.68
N TRP A 13 9.56 -10.19 6.54
CA TRP A 13 9.94 -8.80 6.76
C TRP A 13 9.93 -8.46 8.24
N SER A 14 10.79 -7.52 8.58
CA SER A 14 10.83 -6.83 9.87
C SER A 14 9.83 -5.68 9.92
N VAL A 15 9.66 -5.07 11.09
CA VAL A 15 8.82 -3.88 11.26
C VAL A 15 9.34 -2.74 10.39
N ALA A 16 10.65 -2.48 10.40
CA ALA A 16 11.25 -1.42 9.59
C ALA A 16 11.01 -1.63 8.08
N GLU A 17 11.18 -2.86 7.61
CA GLU A 17 10.93 -3.23 6.21
C GLU A 17 9.45 -3.07 5.82
N CYS A 18 8.51 -3.42 6.71
CA CYS A 18 7.09 -3.18 6.45
C CYS A 18 6.78 -1.68 6.33
N VAL A 19 7.34 -0.84 7.20
CA VAL A 19 7.14 0.62 7.15
C VAL A 19 7.73 1.21 5.87
N GLU A 20 8.94 0.81 5.48
CA GLU A 20 9.55 1.23 4.22
C GLU A 20 8.72 0.81 3.00
N HIS A 21 8.19 -0.42 3.02
CA HIS A 21 7.32 -0.92 1.95
C HIS A 21 6.03 -0.10 1.85
N ILE A 22 5.38 0.22 2.97
CA ILE A 22 4.18 1.05 3.02
C ILE A 22 4.47 2.44 2.42
N ALA A 23 5.55 3.10 2.84
CA ALA A 23 5.93 4.42 2.32
C ALA A 23 6.21 4.39 0.81
N THR A 24 6.89 3.34 0.33
CA THR A 24 7.21 3.15 -1.09
C THR A 24 5.95 2.95 -1.94
N THR A 25 5.05 2.09 -1.48
CA THR A 25 3.83 1.73 -2.21
C THR A 25 2.78 2.83 -2.18
N GLU A 26 2.71 3.64 -1.11
CA GLU A 26 1.85 4.83 -1.04
C GLU A 26 2.12 5.77 -2.22
N ASN A 27 3.39 6.16 -2.44
CA ASN A 27 3.75 7.03 -3.55
C ASN A 27 3.47 6.37 -4.91
N GLY A 28 3.85 5.10 -5.07
CA GLY A 28 3.72 4.37 -6.33
C GLY A 28 2.27 4.20 -6.77
N LEU A 29 1.38 3.79 -5.84
CA LEU A 29 -0.03 3.58 -6.13
C LEU A 29 -0.76 4.90 -6.38
N PHE A 30 -0.46 5.96 -5.62
CA PHE A 30 -1.06 7.27 -5.88
C PHE A 30 -0.60 7.86 -7.22
N THR A 31 0.70 7.78 -7.53
CA THR A 31 1.26 8.20 -8.83
C THR A 31 0.60 7.43 -9.97
N ARG A 32 0.32 6.14 -9.78
CA ARG A 32 -0.38 5.31 -10.76
C ARG A 32 -1.82 5.79 -10.99
N ALA A 33 -2.56 6.10 -9.93
CA ALA A 33 -3.90 6.68 -10.04
C ALA A 33 -3.85 8.02 -10.80
N GLN A 34 -2.94 8.92 -10.42
CA GLN A 34 -2.74 10.21 -11.10
C GLN A 34 -2.36 10.05 -12.58
N SER A 35 -1.48 9.10 -12.90
CA SER A 35 -1.07 8.84 -14.27
C SER A 35 -2.25 8.40 -15.14
N SER A 36 -3.20 7.63 -14.59
CA SER A 36 -4.40 7.25 -15.32
C SER A 36 -5.30 8.44 -15.71
N LEU A 37 -5.25 9.54 -14.94
CA LEU A 37 -5.98 10.77 -15.23
C LEU A 37 -5.42 11.55 -16.43
N THR A 38 -4.18 11.27 -16.83
CA THR A 38 -3.56 11.89 -18.02
C THR A 38 -4.07 11.29 -19.33
N VAL A 39 -4.69 10.11 -19.27
CA VAL A 39 -5.41 9.49 -20.39
C VAL A 39 -6.83 10.01 -20.39
N ALA A 40 -7.43 10.26 -21.55
CA ALA A 40 -8.83 10.71 -21.63
C ALA A 40 -9.78 9.74 -20.95
N ALA A 41 -10.76 10.27 -20.22
CA ALA A 41 -11.82 9.50 -19.59
C ALA A 41 -12.57 8.65 -20.63
N ASP A 42 -12.86 7.39 -20.30
CA ASP A 42 -13.54 6.46 -21.20
C ASP A 42 -14.70 5.75 -20.48
N PRO A 43 -15.90 6.37 -20.42
CA PRO A 43 -17.07 5.76 -19.79
C PRO A 43 -17.49 4.43 -20.42
N SER A 44 -17.16 4.18 -21.69
CA SER A 44 -17.53 2.94 -22.38
C SER A 44 -16.87 1.70 -21.76
N LYS A 45 -15.69 1.88 -21.15
CA LYS A 45 -14.92 0.81 -20.50
C LYS A 45 -15.35 0.51 -19.07
N ARG A 46 -16.33 1.25 -18.52
CA ARG A 46 -16.76 1.04 -17.12
C ARG A 46 -17.22 -0.40 -16.86
N SER A 47 -17.84 -1.01 -17.86
CA SER A 47 -18.31 -2.39 -17.80
C SER A 47 -17.18 -3.43 -17.67
N GLU A 48 -15.92 -3.07 -17.94
CA GLU A 48 -14.75 -3.92 -17.78
C GLU A 48 -14.25 -3.99 -16.33
N VAL A 49 -14.62 -3.02 -15.49
CA VAL A 49 -14.34 -3.05 -14.05
C VAL A 49 -15.31 -4.02 -13.37
N LYS A 50 -14.80 -5.20 -12.98
CA LYS A 50 -15.63 -6.29 -12.46
C LYS A 50 -15.76 -6.31 -10.94
N LEU A 51 -14.86 -5.64 -10.23
CA LEU A 51 -14.83 -5.62 -8.77
C LEU A 51 -15.36 -4.31 -8.25
N GLY A 52 -16.21 -4.37 -7.23
CA GLY A 52 -16.63 -3.20 -6.46
C GLY A 52 -15.58 -2.78 -5.43
N ASP A 53 -15.71 -1.57 -4.91
CA ASP A 53 -14.74 -0.96 -3.99
C ASP A 53 -14.53 -1.81 -2.72
N GLU A 54 -15.62 -2.30 -2.13
CA GLU A 54 -15.58 -3.18 -0.95
C GLU A 54 -14.88 -4.52 -1.24
N GLN A 55 -15.09 -5.07 -2.44
CA GLN A 55 -14.46 -6.33 -2.84
C GLN A 55 -12.94 -6.14 -3.00
N ILE A 56 -12.52 -5.02 -3.58
CA ILE A 56 -11.11 -4.65 -3.69
C ILE A 56 -10.51 -4.50 -2.29
N PHE A 57 -11.16 -3.73 -1.41
CA PHE A 57 -10.67 -3.52 -0.05
C PHE A 57 -10.57 -4.82 0.74
N LYS A 58 -11.59 -5.69 0.64
CA LYS A 58 -11.58 -7.02 1.28
C LYS A 58 -10.45 -7.90 0.74
N MET A 59 -10.28 -7.94 -0.58
CA MET A 59 -9.23 -8.74 -1.22
C MET A 59 -7.85 -8.32 -0.76
N ILE A 60 -7.53 -7.01 -0.79
CA ILE A 60 -6.18 -6.56 -0.44
C ILE A 60 -5.88 -6.69 1.06
N THR A 61 -6.90 -6.60 1.91
CA THR A 61 -6.74 -6.76 3.36
C THR A 61 -6.67 -8.21 3.81
N ASP A 62 -7.00 -9.19 2.95
CA ASP A 62 -6.98 -10.61 3.29
C ASP A 62 -5.55 -11.17 3.42
N ARG A 63 -5.10 -11.36 4.65
CA ARG A 63 -3.76 -11.86 5.02
C ARG A 63 -3.58 -13.38 4.88
N THR A 64 -4.61 -14.15 4.50
CA THR A 64 -4.53 -15.62 4.44
C THR A 64 -3.56 -16.12 3.37
N SER A 65 -3.36 -15.36 2.30
CA SER A 65 -2.42 -15.65 1.23
C SER A 65 -1.21 -14.72 1.26
N LYS A 66 0.01 -15.27 1.20
CA LYS A 66 1.24 -14.48 1.10
C LYS A 66 1.61 -14.27 -0.37
N PHE A 67 1.75 -13.01 -0.76
CA PHE A 67 2.25 -12.63 -2.07
C PHE A 67 3.70 -12.16 -1.96
N LYS A 68 4.54 -12.56 -2.91
CA LYS A 68 5.90 -12.00 -3.01
C LYS A 68 5.79 -10.61 -3.63
N ALA A 69 6.37 -9.62 -2.95
CA ALA A 69 6.50 -8.28 -3.50
C ALA A 69 7.36 -8.30 -4.75
N GLN A 70 7.05 -7.44 -5.72
CA GLN A 70 7.91 -7.20 -6.87
C GLN A 70 9.19 -6.49 -6.41
N GLU A 71 10.31 -6.76 -7.09
CA GLU A 71 11.63 -6.19 -6.73
C GLU A 71 11.61 -4.68 -6.54
N ALA A 72 10.87 -3.95 -7.40
CA ALA A 72 10.76 -2.49 -7.36
C ALA A 72 10.17 -1.92 -6.05
N VAL A 73 9.45 -2.74 -5.27
CA VAL A 73 8.84 -2.34 -4.00
C VAL A 73 9.35 -3.16 -2.82
N THR A 74 10.36 -4.00 -3.05
CA THR A 74 11.07 -4.68 -1.96
C THR A 74 11.88 -3.65 -1.16
N PRO A 75 11.83 -3.70 0.19
CA PRO A 75 12.62 -2.80 1.02
C PRO A 75 14.13 -2.93 0.76
N THR A 76 14.82 -1.80 0.62
CA THR A 76 16.26 -1.72 0.35
C THR A 76 17.02 -0.87 1.37
N GLY A 77 16.32 -0.28 2.34
CA GLY A 77 16.87 0.70 3.27
C GLY A 77 16.93 2.11 2.68
N LYS A 78 16.11 2.41 1.65
CA LYS A 78 16.24 3.66 0.86
C LYS A 78 16.00 4.94 1.66
N PHE A 79 15.29 4.85 2.79
CA PHE A 79 15.03 5.96 3.69
C PHE A 79 16.08 6.11 4.82
N GLY A 80 17.06 5.21 4.87
CA GLY A 80 18.08 5.14 5.93
C GLY A 80 17.57 4.57 7.25
N ASP A 81 16.42 5.05 7.74
CA ASP A 81 15.77 4.56 8.95
C ASP A 81 14.23 4.56 8.87
N MET A 82 13.60 3.94 9.87
CA MET A 82 12.14 3.82 9.95
C MET A 82 11.46 5.18 10.15
N GLN A 83 12.10 6.10 10.87
CA GLN A 83 11.54 7.42 11.19
C GLN A 83 11.41 8.26 9.91
N ASN A 84 12.39 8.22 9.03
CA ASN A 84 12.35 8.85 7.71
C ASN A 84 11.30 8.21 6.82
N ALA A 85 11.19 6.87 6.81
CA ALA A 85 10.14 6.17 6.07
C ALA A 85 8.73 6.56 6.58
N LEU A 86 8.54 6.64 7.89
CA LEU A 86 7.27 7.04 8.51
C LEU A 86 6.93 8.51 8.22
N LYS A 87 7.93 9.40 8.28
CA LYS A 87 7.78 10.80 7.91
C LYS A 87 7.35 10.94 6.45
N GLU A 88 8.01 10.22 5.55
CA GLU A 88 7.65 10.24 4.13
C GLU A 88 6.23 9.72 3.91
N PHE A 89 5.89 8.57 4.50
CA PHE A 89 4.53 8.03 4.43
C PHE A 89 3.48 9.02 4.92
N THR A 90 3.72 9.67 6.07
CA THR A 90 2.78 10.65 6.65
C THR A 90 2.59 11.85 5.72
N ASN A 91 3.69 12.41 5.20
CA ASN A 91 3.64 13.53 4.25
C ASN A 91 2.87 13.17 2.97
N LEU A 92 3.09 11.97 2.43
CA LEU A 92 2.37 11.48 1.25
C LEU A 92 0.88 11.28 1.58
N ARG A 93 0.57 10.65 2.71
CA ARG A 93 -0.80 10.39 3.14
C ARG A 93 -1.60 11.68 3.31
N ASP A 94 -1.02 12.70 3.92
CA ASP A 94 -1.68 14.00 4.11
C ASP A 94 -2.00 14.66 2.76
N LYS A 95 -1.07 14.63 1.80
CA LYS A 95 -1.29 15.11 0.43
C LYS A 95 -2.39 14.33 -0.28
N ASN A 96 -2.37 13.00 -0.15
CA ASN A 96 -3.35 12.11 -0.78
C ASN A 96 -4.75 12.36 -0.21
N ILE A 97 -4.89 12.49 1.11
CA ILE A 97 -6.15 12.83 1.77
C ILE A 97 -6.63 14.22 1.32
N SER A 98 -5.74 15.22 1.29
CA SER A 98 -6.09 16.55 0.81
C SER A 98 -6.62 16.50 -0.62
N TYR A 99 -5.93 15.82 -1.52
CA TYR A 99 -6.37 15.66 -2.91
C TYR A 99 -7.76 15.02 -2.99
N ILE A 100 -8.00 13.93 -2.26
CA ILE A 100 -9.30 13.22 -2.32
C ILE A 100 -10.45 14.08 -1.77
N ASN A 101 -10.18 14.91 -0.77
CA ASN A 101 -11.19 15.79 -0.19
C ASN A 101 -11.53 17.00 -1.08
N THR A 102 -10.64 17.39 -2.00
CA THR A 102 -10.79 18.62 -2.77
C THR A 102 -10.90 18.42 -4.28
N THR A 103 -10.56 17.24 -4.79
CA THR A 103 -10.52 17.01 -6.23
C THR A 103 -11.91 17.06 -6.87
N THR A 104 -11.96 17.56 -8.09
CA THR A 104 -13.12 17.50 -8.99
C THR A 104 -12.87 16.56 -10.17
N ASP A 105 -11.77 15.82 -10.16
CA ASP A 105 -11.42 14.89 -11.22
C ASP A 105 -12.42 13.73 -11.30
N ASP A 106 -12.66 13.24 -12.50
CA ASP A 106 -13.39 11.99 -12.70
C ASP A 106 -12.48 10.82 -12.31
N LEU A 107 -12.67 10.26 -11.12
CA LEU A 107 -11.87 9.12 -10.67
C LEU A 107 -12.44 7.76 -11.12
N ARG A 108 -13.58 7.75 -11.83
CA ARG A 108 -14.35 6.54 -12.14
C ARG A 108 -14.22 6.10 -13.59
N ASN A 109 -13.88 7.00 -14.51
CA ASN A 109 -13.74 6.67 -15.94
C ASN A 109 -12.28 6.65 -16.43
N HIS A 110 -11.33 6.54 -15.51
CA HIS A 110 -9.91 6.35 -15.79
C HIS A 110 -9.44 5.05 -15.18
N TYR A 111 -8.67 4.26 -15.92
CA TYR A 111 -8.48 2.85 -15.59
C TYR A 111 -7.03 2.44 -15.58
N THR A 112 -6.77 1.39 -14.80
CA THR A 112 -5.46 0.78 -14.65
C THR A 112 -5.61 -0.73 -14.56
N ASP A 113 -4.70 -1.48 -15.19
CA ASP A 113 -4.68 -2.94 -15.15
C ASP A 113 -3.84 -3.47 -13.98
N PHE A 114 -4.47 -4.21 -13.08
CA PHE A 114 -3.80 -4.96 -12.01
C PHE A 114 -3.80 -6.46 -12.31
N PRO A 115 -2.94 -7.26 -11.64
CA PRO A 115 -2.93 -8.72 -11.83
C PRO A 115 -4.30 -9.39 -11.57
N PHE A 116 -5.15 -8.78 -10.76
CA PHE A 116 -6.50 -9.28 -10.44
C PHE A 116 -7.60 -8.67 -11.32
N GLY A 117 -7.26 -7.83 -12.28
CA GLY A 117 -8.19 -7.21 -13.22
C GLY A 117 -8.06 -5.69 -13.33
N LYS A 118 -8.90 -5.11 -14.20
CA LYS A 118 -8.99 -3.67 -14.41
C LYS A 118 -9.76 -3.01 -13.28
N ILE A 119 -9.22 -1.91 -12.77
CA ILE A 119 -9.88 -1.07 -11.76
C ILE A 119 -9.77 0.41 -12.17
N ASP A 120 -10.67 1.22 -11.61
CA ASP A 120 -10.65 2.66 -11.84
C ASP A 120 -9.62 3.40 -10.94
N ALA A 121 -9.40 4.70 -11.19
CA ALA A 121 -8.47 5.52 -10.42
C ALA A 121 -8.86 5.60 -8.93
N TYR A 122 -10.15 5.74 -8.63
CA TYR A 122 -10.68 5.74 -7.27
C TYR A 122 -10.37 4.41 -6.56
N GLN A 123 -10.57 3.30 -7.23
CA GLN A 123 -10.31 1.96 -6.76
C GLN A 123 -8.83 1.68 -6.56
N THR A 124 -7.95 2.32 -7.35
CA THR A 124 -6.50 2.29 -7.11
C THR A 124 -6.16 2.94 -5.76
N ILE A 125 -6.85 4.02 -5.39
CA ILE A 125 -6.70 4.69 -4.08
C ILE A 125 -7.32 3.84 -2.95
N VAL A 126 -8.46 3.18 -3.18
CA VAL A 126 -9.03 2.21 -2.22
C VAL A 126 -8.06 1.05 -1.98
N PHE A 127 -7.45 0.53 -3.05
CA PHE A 127 -6.44 -0.51 -2.98
C PHE A 127 -5.22 -0.05 -2.17
N MET A 128 -4.75 1.19 -2.40
CA MET A 128 -3.67 1.80 -1.61
C MET A 128 -3.98 1.86 -0.12
N ALA A 129 -5.17 2.32 0.26
CA ALA A 129 -5.59 2.37 1.67
C ALA A 129 -5.64 0.97 2.30
N GLY A 130 -6.22 0.00 1.59
CA GLY A 130 -6.29 -1.39 2.03
C GLY A 130 -4.90 -2.05 2.11
N HIS A 131 -3.99 -1.70 1.23
CA HIS A 131 -2.60 -2.15 1.24
C HIS A 131 -1.85 -1.68 2.49
N SER A 132 -1.97 -0.40 2.86
CA SER A 132 -1.40 0.07 4.14
C SER A 132 -1.96 -0.73 5.32
N LYS A 133 -3.29 -0.93 5.36
CA LYS A 133 -3.95 -1.71 6.43
C LYS A 133 -3.43 -3.15 6.51
N ARG A 134 -3.23 -3.80 5.35
CA ARG A 134 -2.65 -5.14 5.25
C ARG A 134 -1.29 -5.21 5.94
N HIS A 135 -0.41 -4.25 5.67
CA HIS A 135 0.93 -4.25 6.23
C HIS A 135 1.00 -3.75 7.68
N THR A 136 0.05 -2.92 8.12
CA THR A 136 -0.14 -2.66 9.56
C THR A 136 -0.47 -3.95 10.31
N ALA A 137 -1.39 -4.78 9.80
CA ALA A 137 -1.69 -6.07 10.41
C ALA A 137 -0.47 -7.02 10.41
N GLN A 138 0.36 -6.97 9.37
CA GLN A 138 1.63 -7.71 9.35
C GLN A 138 2.61 -7.23 10.43
N ILE A 139 2.67 -5.94 10.71
CA ILE A 139 3.48 -5.40 11.81
C ILE A 139 2.96 -5.93 13.16
N ASP A 140 1.64 -5.95 13.35
CA ASP A 140 1.03 -6.51 14.56
C ASP A 140 1.36 -8.01 14.72
N GLU A 141 1.29 -8.80 13.64
CA GLU A 141 1.71 -10.21 13.60
C GLU A 141 3.18 -10.39 14.05
N ILE A 142 4.08 -9.50 13.59
CA ILE A 142 5.51 -9.53 13.95
C ILE A 142 5.71 -9.21 15.43
N ILE A 143 5.02 -8.19 15.95
CA ILE A 143 5.12 -7.74 17.36
C ILE A 143 4.58 -8.82 18.31
N GLN A 144 3.53 -9.54 17.89
CA GLN A 144 2.94 -10.63 18.67
C GLN A 144 3.73 -11.94 18.60
N ASN A 145 4.80 -12.01 17.80
CA ASN A 145 5.62 -13.20 17.71
C ASN A 145 6.23 -13.55 19.09
N PRO A 146 6.18 -14.82 19.56
CA PRO A 146 6.74 -15.21 20.85
C PRO A 146 8.24 -14.88 21.03
N ASN A 147 8.98 -14.83 19.92
CA ASN A 147 10.41 -14.53 19.89
C ASN A 147 10.70 -13.04 19.67
N PHE A 148 9.67 -12.18 19.60
CA PHE A 148 9.86 -10.75 19.42
C PHE A 148 10.66 -10.18 20.61
N PRO A 149 11.73 -9.40 20.38
CA PRO A 149 12.55 -8.86 21.45
C PRO A 149 11.71 -8.00 22.39
N LYS A 150 11.84 -8.21 23.70
CA LYS A 150 11.23 -7.33 24.69
C LYS A 150 11.96 -5.99 24.67
N ALA A 151 11.23 -4.90 24.89
CA ALA A 151 11.87 -3.61 25.15
C ALA A 151 12.80 -3.80 26.34
N GLY A 152 14.11 -3.55 26.15
CA GLY A 152 15.06 -3.56 27.24
C GLY A 152 14.58 -2.59 28.31
N LYS A 153 14.62 -3.01 29.58
CA LYS A 153 14.56 -2.05 30.68
C LYS A 153 15.76 -1.13 30.61
#